data_AF-A0A8J9RL21-F1
#
_entry.id   AF-A0A8J9RL21-F1
#
_cell.length_a   1.000
_cell.length_b   1.000
_cell.length_c   1.000
_cell.angle_alpha   90.00
_cell.angle_beta   90.00
_cell.angle_gamma   90.00
#
_symmetry.space_group_name_H-M   'P 1'
#
loop_
_entity.id
_entity.type
_entity.pdbx_description
1 polymer ?
#
loop_
_entity_poly.entity_id
_entity_poly.type
_entity_poly.pdbx_seq_one_letter_code
_entity_poly.pdbx_strand_id
1 'polypeptide(L)'
;MLTLACKALLVALFYASCDRYRTCVAAAEGQKVPLIIAHRGSPCHFPEETLEGYKRAIENGADYIEMDVVSTKDGQLICRHDLTLDDSTDIADHAEFAERRWSSVLPGGQEQSGFFACNFTLQEIRTLYAKQAIPFRNQATSHSFRVRTLPEVLQLAMNSTRSGRPVGVYIETKGPAFHASIGLPLEAKLLDALMAAGYGDTAAAPLILQSFEPQSLQNMSRGLEARGLPGRADMVWLLDCSTDISDVELDVFAQYGHGIGPEKSMVAPLAPTPECARPEGAACYEVAPDQMCSGRLAPAAAAAAAAARSRADVRSELVEQAHARGLVVHPYTFRNEGRFMALDFDADPLAELSLFRAMGVDGMFVDCPATAAEWLAAERATPASWFGAAMSGSGPRQAAAIAAVSVLVTLLAITLTWGVVIIVRQQRRRRAKYEFFPSMFNTGDLTWYPPDYRRAVVEDGGSGGGQREDYGEDTPLPTSIMMTAIDTPPRIAEQERHGDRASPGSGRL
;
A
#
# COMPACT_ATOMS: atom_id res chain seq x y z
N MET A 1 -24.33 -41.11 14.91
CA MET A 1 -24.20 -39.68 15.29
C MET A 1 -22.99 -39.42 16.17
N LEU A 2 -22.86 -40.02 17.37
CA LEU A 2 -21.74 -39.77 18.30
C LEU A 2 -20.34 -39.77 17.65
N THR A 3 -20.07 -40.74 16.76
CA THR A 3 -18.80 -40.86 16.01
C THR A 3 -18.54 -39.78 14.96
N LEU A 4 -19.56 -39.07 14.46
CA LEU A 4 -19.37 -37.86 13.65
C LEU A 4 -19.08 -36.65 14.55
N ALA A 5 -19.81 -36.51 15.67
CA ALA A 5 -19.60 -35.42 16.62
C ALA A 5 -18.17 -35.41 17.19
N CYS A 6 -17.66 -36.58 17.60
CA CYS A 6 -16.27 -36.69 18.08
C CYS A 6 -15.24 -36.40 16.98
N LYS A 7 -15.50 -36.76 15.71
CA LYS A 7 -14.62 -36.41 14.58
C LYS A 7 -14.64 -34.91 14.30
N ALA A 8 -15.82 -34.30 14.26
CA ALA A 8 -15.97 -32.86 14.07
C ALA A 8 -15.29 -32.08 15.21
N LEU A 9 -15.43 -32.52 16.46
CA LEU A 9 -14.79 -31.90 17.62
C LEU A 9 -13.26 -32.06 17.59
N LEU A 10 -12.72 -33.23 17.22
CA LEU A 10 -11.28 -33.42 17.06
C LEU A 10 -10.70 -32.60 15.91
N VAL A 11 -11.42 -32.49 14.79
CA VAL A 11 -11.04 -31.59 13.67
C VAL A 11 -11.11 -30.13 14.11
N ALA A 12 -12.16 -29.70 14.80
CA ALA A 12 -12.27 -28.33 15.31
C ALA A 12 -11.18 -27.99 16.34
N LEU A 13 -10.81 -28.92 17.22
CA LEU A 13 -9.69 -28.75 18.16
C LEU A 13 -8.33 -28.74 17.43
N PHE A 14 -8.16 -29.52 16.37
CA PHE A 14 -6.96 -29.49 15.52
C PHE A 14 -6.84 -28.15 14.77
N TYR A 15 -7.93 -27.66 14.17
CA TYR A 15 -7.95 -26.33 13.55
C TYR A 15 -7.74 -25.21 14.57
N ALA A 16 -8.42 -25.22 15.71
CA ALA A 16 -8.28 -24.19 16.74
C ALA A 16 -6.89 -24.18 17.41
N SER A 17 -6.23 -25.35 17.52
CA SER A 17 -4.83 -25.41 17.95
C SER A 17 -3.88 -24.95 16.84
N CYS A 18 -4.10 -25.31 15.57
CA CYS A 18 -3.32 -24.77 14.45
C CYS A 18 -3.45 -23.24 14.32
N ASP A 19 -4.64 -22.65 14.49
CA ASP A 19 -4.84 -21.20 14.42
C ASP A 19 -4.24 -20.46 15.63
N ARG A 20 -4.31 -21.06 16.83
CA ARG A 20 -3.61 -20.55 18.01
C ARG A 20 -2.09 -20.68 17.89
N TYR A 21 -1.59 -21.71 17.21
CA TYR A 21 -0.16 -21.88 16.94
C TYR A 21 0.34 -20.96 15.82
N ARG A 22 -0.49 -20.71 14.79
CA ARG A 22 -0.25 -19.68 13.76
C ARG A 22 -0.13 -18.29 14.38
N THR A 23 -1.03 -17.93 15.30
CA THR A 23 -0.93 -16.64 16.01
C THR A 23 0.28 -16.58 16.94
N CYS A 24 0.68 -17.68 17.59
CA CYS A 24 1.94 -17.74 18.34
C CYS A 24 3.21 -17.65 17.48
N VAL A 25 3.21 -18.15 16.23
CA VAL A 25 4.37 -18.08 15.32
C VAL A 25 4.40 -16.76 14.54
N ALA A 26 3.25 -16.19 14.17
CA ALA A 26 3.18 -14.82 13.67
C ALA A 26 3.65 -13.80 14.73
N ALA A 27 3.46 -14.09 16.01
CA ALA A 27 4.04 -13.32 17.12
C ALA A 27 5.56 -13.56 17.33
N ALA A 28 6.18 -14.50 16.60
CA ALA A 28 7.63 -14.73 16.61
C ALA A 28 8.35 -14.05 15.42
N GLU A 29 7.63 -13.68 14.36
CA GLU A 29 8.14 -12.93 13.20
C GLU A 29 7.59 -11.48 13.22
N GLY A 30 7.93 -10.73 14.28
CA GLY A 30 7.39 -9.39 14.56
C GLY A 30 7.81 -8.25 13.61
N GLN A 31 8.28 -8.56 12.39
CA GLN A 31 8.57 -7.54 11.38
C GLN A 31 7.27 -6.93 10.85
N LYS A 32 7.19 -5.59 10.84
CA LYS A 32 6.11 -4.87 10.15
C LYS A 32 6.13 -5.21 8.66
N VAL A 33 4.97 -5.12 8.01
CA VAL A 33 4.95 -5.09 6.54
C VAL A 33 5.28 -3.66 6.11
N PRO A 34 6.30 -3.43 5.26
CA PRO A 34 6.66 -2.09 4.83
C PRO A 34 5.56 -1.43 4.00
N LEU A 35 5.42 -0.11 4.16
CA LEU A 35 4.57 0.75 3.34
C LEU A 35 5.03 0.78 1.88
N ILE A 36 4.11 0.67 0.93
CA ILE A 36 4.38 0.96 -0.48
C ILE A 36 4.22 2.47 -0.69
N ILE A 37 5.33 3.18 -0.87
CA ILE A 37 5.31 4.63 -1.10
C ILE A 37 5.60 4.87 -2.58
N ALA A 38 4.64 5.45 -3.29
CA ALA A 38 4.70 5.66 -4.72
C ALA A 38 5.45 6.95 -5.08
N HIS A 39 6.76 6.81 -5.27
CA HIS A 39 7.68 7.89 -5.61
C HIS A 39 7.24 8.58 -6.91
N ARG A 40 6.87 9.87 -6.81
CA ARG A 40 6.30 10.71 -7.89
C ARG A 40 5.15 10.05 -8.66
N GLY A 41 4.39 9.18 -7.97
CA GLY A 41 3.34 8.35 -8.54
C GLY A 41 3.85 7.05 -9.14
N SER A 42 3.92 6.94 -10.47
CA SER A 42 4.44 5.72 -11.12
C SER A 42 5.31 6.07 -12.34
N PRO A 43 6.51 6.64 -12.10
CA PRO A 43 7.40 7.11 -13.14
C PRO A 43 7.94 6.00 -14.06
N CYS A 44 7.75 4.71 -13.75
CA CYS A 44 8.06 3.63 -14.69
C CYS A 44 6.98 3.37 -15.76
N HIS A 45 5.79 3.98 -15.64
CA HIS A 45 4.70 3.87 -16.63
C HIS A 45 4.39 5.19 -17.35
N PHE A 46 4.59 6.32 -16.66
CA PHE A 46 4.20 7.67 -17.10
C PHE A 46 5.33 8.66 -16.78
N PRO A 47 5.34 9.88 -17.34
CA PRO A 47 6.10 10.98 -16.77
C PRO A 47 5.77 11.15 -15.28
N GLU A 48 6.81 11.41 -14.50
CA GLU A 48 6.69 11.72 -13.07
C GLU A 48 5.79 12.93 -12.81
N GLU A 49 5.24 13.00 -11.60
CA GLU A 49 4.47 14.17 -11.16
C GLU A 49 3.25 14.48 -12.06
N THR A 50 2.50 13.41 -12.39
CA THR A 50 1.27 13.45 -13.20
C THR A 50 0.10 12.80 -12.46
N LEU A 51 -1.12 13.35 -12.62
CA LEU A 51 -2.34 12.75 -12.03
C LEU A 51 -2.58 11.33 -12.54
N GLU A 52 -2.07 11.02 -13.73
CA GLU A 52 -2.15 9.74 -14.40
C GLU A 52 -1.16 8.72 -13.80
N GLY A 53 0.08 9.15 -13.49
CA GLY A 53 1.01 8.40 -12.65
C GLY A 53 0.47 8.14 -11.24
N TYR A 54 -0.19 9.13 -10.63
CA TYR A 54 -0.81 8.99 -9.31
C TYR A 54 -1.99 8.01 -9.28
N LYS A 55 -2.90 8.08 -10.26
CA LYS A 55 -3.99 7.09 -10.40
C LYS A 55 -3.43 5.68 -10.59
N ARG A 56 -2.42 5.51 -11.46
CA ARG A 56 -1.73 4.24 -11.67
C ARG A 56 -1.11 3.70 -10.38
N ALA A 57 -0.47 4.55 -9.58
CA ALA A 57 0.09 4.15 -8.29
C ALA A 57 -0.97 3.64 -7.31
N ILE A 58 -2.10 4.33 -7.22
CA ILE A 58 -3.24 3.97 -6.35
C ILE A 58 -3.89 2.67 -6.81
N GLU A 59 -4.16 2.53 -8.11
CA GLU A 59 -4.67 1.30 -8.74
C GLU A 59 -3.72 0.11 -8.51
N ASN A 60 -2.41 0.36 -8.59
CA ASN A 60 -1.34 -0.61 -8.33
C ASN A 60 -1.12 -0.87 -6.82
N GLY A 61 -1.91 -0.26 -5.94
CA GLY A 61 -1.91 -0.53 -4.51
C GLY A 61 -0.79 0.15 -3.72
N ALA A 62 -0.46 1.41 -4.00
CA ALA A 62 0.33 2.23 -3.09
C ALA A 62 -0.43 2.55 -1.77
N ASP A 63 0.28 2.59 -0.64
CA ASP A 63 -0.24 3.08 0.65
C ASP A 63 -0.22 4.61 0.70
N TYR A 64 0.85 5.20 0.15
CA TYR A 64 1.05 6.63 0.01
C TYR A 64 1.38 6.97 -1.44
N ILE A 65 0.88 8.09 -1.94
CA ILE A 65 1.49 8.77 -3.08
C ILE A 65 2.47 9.84 -2.57
N GLU A 66 3.65 9.89 -3.17
CA GLU A 66 4.67 10.90 -2.86
C GLU A 66 4.70 11.99 -3.94
N MET A 67 4.87 13.25 -3.52
CA MET A 67 4.99 14.40 -4.42
C MET A 67 6.01 15.43 -3.94
N ASP A 68 6.87 15.86 -4.84
CA ASP A 68 7.83 16.94 -4.67
C ASP A 68 7.14 18.31 -4.88
N VAL A 69 7.39 19.36 -4.08
CA VAL A 69 6.81 20.71 -4.31
C VAL A 69 7.82 21.86 -4.40
N VAL A 70 7.58 22.74 -5.38
CA VAL A 70 8.29 24.02 -5.63
C VAL A 70 7.29 25.16 -5.84
N SER A 71 7.73 26.43 -5.64
CA SER A 71 6.88 27.61 -5.92
C SER A 71 7.04 28.13 -7.33
N THR A 72 5.91 28.56 -7.92
CA THR A 72 5.85 29.41 -9.10
C THR A 72 6.16 30.87 -8.76
N LYS A 73 6.39 31.71 -9.78
CA LYS A 73 6.61 33.18 -9.66
C LYS A 73 5.45 33.93 -9.00
N ASP A 74 4.22 33.53 -9.32
CA ASP A 74 2.97 33.98 -8.69
C ASP A 74 2.63 33.19 -7.40
N GLY A 75 3.64 32.50 -6.85
CA GLY A 75 3.63 31.94 -5.51
C GLY A 75 2.76 30.71 -5.29
N GLN A 76 2.25 30.09 -6.35
CA GLN A 76 1.47 28.85 -6.29
C GLN A 76 2.43 27.65 -6.09
N LEU A 77 1.93 26.54 -5.53
CA LEU A 77 2.70 25.30 -5.43
C LEU A 77 2.37 24.36 -6.59
N ILE A 78 3.40 23.97 -7.34
CA ILE A 78 3.33 22.89 -8.33
C ILE A 78 4.03 21.65 -7.79
N CYS A 79 3.59 20.49 -8.26
CA CYS A 79 4.25 19.24 -7.93
C CYS A 79 5.35 18.96 -8.97
N ARG A 80 6.62 19.11 -8.57
CA ARG A 80 7.84 18.91 -9.40
C ARG A 80 9.07 18.72 -8.52
N HIS A 81 9.90 17.74 -8.89
CA HIS A 81 11.16 17.40 -8.24
C HIS A 81 12.19 18.54 -8.24
N ASP A 82 12.55 18.99 -9.43
CA ASP A 82 13.66 19.91 -9.58
C ASP A 82 13.21 21.36 -9.47
N LEU A 83 14.10 22.22 -8.95
CA LEU A 83 13.94 23.68 -8.98
C LEU A 83 13.81 24.21 -10.41
N THR A 84 14.29 23.44 -11.40
CA THR A 84 14.35 23.73 -12.83
C THR A 84 13.46 22.78 -13.63
N LEU A 85 12.68 23.30 -14.58
CA LEU A 85 11.67 22.54 -15.32
C LEU A 85 12.24 21.69 -16.49
N ASP A 86 13.55 21.79 -16.75
CA ASP A 86 14.27 21.26 -17.91
C ASP A 86 14.02 19.76 -18.20
N ASP A 87 14.20 18.89 -17.21
CA ASP A 87 14.28 17.44 -17.44
C ASP A 87 12.91 16.75 -17.37
N SER A 88 11.96 17.31 -16.61
CA SER A 88 10.61 16.77 -16.39
C SER A 88 9.50 17.45 -17.20
N THR A 89 9.84 18.43 -18.06
CA THR A 89 8.88 19.11 -18.97
C THR A 89 9.44 19.36 -20.37
N ASP A 90 8.63 19.94 -21.24
CA ASP A 90 8.97 20.39 -22.60
C ASP A 90 9.32 21.89 -22.69
N ILE A 91 9.66 22.54 -21.57
CA ILE A 91 9.97 23.98 -21.53
C ILE A 91 11.10 24.43 -22.48
N ALA A 92 12.01 23.53 -22.85
CA ALA A 92 13.08 23.81 -23.82
C ALA A 92 12.58 23.94 -25.27
N ASP A 93 11.40 23.39 -25.58
CA ASP A 93 10.78 23.44 -26.91
C ASP A 93 9.95 24.74 -27.11
N HIS A 94 9.65 25.45 -26.02
CA HIS A 94 8.93 26.74 -26.01
C HIS A 94 9.88 27.91 -26.34
N ALA A 95 9.93 28.31 -27.61
CA ALA A 95 10.77 29.40 -28.10
C ALA A 95 10.51 30.75 -27.38
N GLU A 96 9.29 31.00 -26.95
CA GLU A 96 8.89 32.18 -26.14
C GLU A 96 9.50 32.22 -24.74
N PHE A 97 10.09 31.12 -24.27
CA PHE A 97 10.75 31.00 -22.97
C PHE A 97 12.29 30.90 -23.06
N ALA A 98 12.88 30.84 -24.26
CA ALA A 98 14.31 30.61 -24.46
C ALA A 98 15.22 31.58 -23.68
N GLU A 99 14.88 32.88 -23.64
CA GLU A 99 15.64 33.91 -22.90
C GLU A 99 15.47 33.85 -21.36
N ARG A 100 14.63 32.94 -20.84
CA ARG A 100 14.34 32.80 -19.39
C ARG A 100 15.11 31.67 -18.72
N ARG A 101 16.07 31.05 -19.42
CA ARG A 101 17.09 30.21 -18.77
C ARG A 101 17.94 31.09 -17.86
N TRP A 102 18.10 30.69 -16.60
CA TRP A 102 18.77 31.49 -15.58
C TRP A 102 19.78 30.63 -14.80
N SER A 103 20.75 31.28 -14.16
CA SER A 103 21.80 30.68 -13.35
C SER A 103 21.77 31.28 -11.95
N SER A 104 21.77 30.45 -10.92
CA SER A 104 21.73 30.86 -9.53
C SER A 104 22.72 30.06 -8.69
N VAL A 105 23.30 30.71 -7.67
CA VAL A 105 23.94 30.02 -6.55
C VAL A 105 22.84 29.66 -5.56
N LEU A 106 22.71 28.38 -5.23
CA LEU A 106 21.80 27.89 -4.20
C LEU A 106 22.40 28.11 -2.79
N PRO A 107 21.59 28.16 -1.72
CA PRO A 107 22.08 27.96 -0.37
C PRO A 107 22.90 26.66 -0.29
N GLY A 108 24.07 26.71 0.36
CA GLY A 108 25.09 25.66 0.27
C GLY A 108 26.17 25.90 -0.80
N GLY A 109 25.99 26.89 -1.68
CA GLY A 109 27.04 27.38 -2.58
C GLY A 109 27.12 26.69 -3.95
N GLN A 110 26.19 25.79 -4.28
CA GLN A 110 26.15 25.10 -5.58
C GLN A 110 25.58 26.02 -6.66
N GLU A 111 26.21 26.06 -7.84
CA GLU A 111 25.64 26.73 -9.02
C GLU A 111 24.70 25.80 -9.79
N GLN A 112 23.47 26.24 -10.05
CA GLN A 112 22.49 25.54 -10.89
C GLN A 112 22.01 26.45 -12.02
N SER A 113 21.86 25.91 -13.23
CA SER A 113 21.48 26.67 -14.44
C SER A 113 20.37 25.99 -15.25
N GLY A 114 19.18 26.60 -15.29
CA GLY A 114 18.01 26.04 -15.96
C GLY A 114 16.81 26.99 -16.02
N PHE A 115 15.67 26.46 -16.43
CA PHE A 115 14.38 27.16 -16.42
C PHE A 115 13.73 27.02 -15.05
N PHE A 116 14.21 27.78 -14.07
CA PHE A 116 13.73 27.73 -12.69
C PHE A 116 12.22 27.97 -12.59
N ALA A 117 11.48 27.09 -11.91
CA ALA A 117 10.02 27.17 -11.78
C ALA A 117 9.54 28.50 -11.16
N CYS A 118 10.31 29.04 -10.21
CA CYS A 118 10.06 30.34 -9.58
C CYS A 118 10.17 31.56 -10.53
N ASN A 119 10.69 31.38 -11.75
CA ASN A 119 10.72 32.42 -12.79
C ASN A 119 9.47 32.41 -13.70
N PHE A 120 8.57 31.44 -13.56
CA PHE A 120 7.34 31.29 -14.37
C PHE A 120 6.08 31.32 -13.51
N THR A 121 5.03 31.95 -14.03
CA THR A 121 3.70 31.96 -13.40
C THR A 121 3.00 30.61 -13.59
N LEU A 122 2.00 30.30 -12.75
CA LEU A 122 1.19 29.11 -12.93
C LEU A 122 0.44 29.10 -14.28
N GLN A 123 0.08 30.27 -14.81
CA GLN A 123 -0.53 30.37 -16.14
C GLN A 123 0.44 29.93 -17.24
N GLU A 124 1.72 30.32 -17.16
CA GLU A 124 2.77 29.89 -18.10
C GLU A 124 3.09 28.39 -17.91
N ILE A 125 3.26 27.92 -16.67
CA ILE A 125 3.57 26.51 -16.38
C ILE A 125 2.45 25.56 -16.86
N ARG A 126 1.20 26.03 -16.90
CA ARG A 126 0.06 25.27 -17.47
C ARG A 126 0.09 25.13 -19.00
N THR A 127 0.94 25.87 -19.72
CA THR A 127 1.14 25.65 -21.18
C THR A 127 2.16 24.56 -21.49
N LEU A 128 2.90 24.07 -20.48
CA LEU A 128 3.88 22.98 -20.59
C LEU A 128 3.21 21.61 -20.48
N TYR A 129 3.87 20.58 -21.00
CA TYR A 129 3.57 19.18 -20.73
C TYR A 129 4.69 18.49 -19.92
N ALA A 130 4.34 17.39 -19.27
CA ALA A 130 5.27 16.51 -18.59
C ALA A 130 6.05 15.63 -19.58
N LYS A 131 7.34 15.40 -19.28
CA LYS A 131 8.27 14.58 -20.05
C LYS A 131 8.84 13.47 -19.15
N GLN A 132 9.02 12.27 -19.69
CA GLN A 132 9.68 11.16 -19.00
C GLN A 132 11.18 11.44 -18.93
N ALA A 133 11.66 11.91 -17.76
CA ALA A 133 13.02 12.36 -17.56
C ALA A 133 14.08 11.27 -17.80
N ILE A 134 13.76 9.99 -17.55
CA ILE A 134 14.68 8.87 -17.72
C ILE A 134 14.64 8.38 -19.18
N PRO A 135 15.68 8.56 -20.02
CA PRO A 135 15.56 8.42 -21.47
C PRO A 135 15.20 7.02 -21.97
N PHE A 136 15.60 5.98 -21.24
CA PHE A 136 15.34 4.57 -21.60
C PHE A 136 14.00 4.03 -21.07
N ARG A 137 13.23 4.81 -20.30
CA ARG A 137 11.84 4.47 -19.95
C ARG A 137 10.90 4.76 -21.12
N ASN A 138 9.65 4.34 -20.99
CA ASN A 138 8.64 4.55 -22.03
C ASN A 138 8.38 6.04 -22.28
N GLN A 139 8.88 6.55 -23.41
CA GLN A 139 8.69 7.93 -23.86
C GLN A 139 7.33 8.21 -24.53
N ALA A 140 6.52 7.17 -24.81
CA ALA A 140 5.28 7.33 -25.59
C ALA A 140 4.18 8.18 -24.90
N THR A 141 4.35 8.47 -23.61
CA THR A 141 3.45 9.32 -22.81
C THR A 141 4.07 10.66 -22.39
N SER A 142 5.30 10.95 -22.83
CA SER A 142 5.83 12.33 -22.84
C SER A 142 4.93 13.23 -23.68
N HIS A 143 4.85 14.51 -23.34
CA HIS A 143 3.96 15.50 -23.98
C HIS A 143 2.45 15.17 -23.93
N SER A 144 2.01 14.19 -23.12
CA SER A 144 0.59 13.81 -23.01
C SER A 144 -0.17 14.50 -21.87
N PHE A 145 0.51 14.89 -20.79
CA PHE A 145 -0.13 15.38 -19.56
C PHE A 145 0.42 16.74 -19.12
N ARG A 146 -0.41 17.56 -18.48
CA ARG A 146 -0.02 18.90 -17.99
C ARG A 146 0.68 18.84 -16.64
N VAL A 147 1.57 19.80 -16.38
CA VAL A 147 2.11 20.08 -15.05
C VAL A 147 0.97 20.38 -14.07
N ARG A 148 1.11 19.95 -12.81
CA ARG A 148 0.03 19.94 -11.82
C ARG A 148 0.32 20.81 -10.62
N THR A 149 -0.74 21.41 -10.08
CA THR A 149 -0.69 22.11 -8.79
C THR A 149 -0.89 21.14 -7.62
N LEU A 150 -0.33 21.45 -6.45
CA LEU A 150 -0.53 20.64 -5.25
C LEU A 150 -2.03 20.41 -4.93
N PRO A 151 -2.93 21.41 -4.97
CA PRO A 151 -4.37 21.19 -4.78
C PRO A 151 -5.00 20.19 -5.76
N GLU A 152 -4.53 20.07 -7.01
CA GLU A 152 -5.04 19.04 -7.94
C GLU A 152 -4.68 17.62 -7.48
N VAL A 153 -3.48 17.43 -6.90
CA VAL A 153 -3.01 16.11 -6.40
C VAL A 153 -3.64 15.79 -5.04
N LEU A 154 -3.75 16.76 -4.13
CA LEU A 154 -4.46 16.60 -2.85
C LEU A 154 -5.94 16.25 -3.06
N GLN A 155 -6.60 16.87 -4.05
CA GLN A 155 -7.98 16.54 -4.41
C GLN A 155 -8.09 15.12 -4.98
N LEU A 156 -7.11 14.63 -5.74
CA LEU A 156 -7.07 13.24 -6.19
C LEU A 156 -6.94 12.28 -4.99
N ALA A 157 -6.02 12.53 -4.06
CA ALA A 157 -5.79 11.69 -2.89
C ALA A 157 -7.03 11.61 -1.98
N MET A 158 -7.65 12.75 -1.66
CA MET A 158 -8.85 12.81 -0.81
C MET A 158 -10.06 12.03 -1.37
N ASN A 159 -10.14 11.88 -2.70
CA ASN A 159 -11.21 11.11 -3.36
C ASN A 159 -10.79 9.66 -3.67
N SER A 160 -9.64 9.20 -3.19
CA SER A 160 -9.06 7.90 -3.50
C SER A 160 -8.97 6.98 -2.27
N THR A 161 -9.22 5.68 -2.46
CA THR A 161 -9.05 4.68 -1.40
C THR A 161 -8.33 3.43 -1.90
N ARG A 162 -7.41 2.89 -1.08
CA ARG A 162 -6.83 1.54 -1.24
C ARG A 162 -7.64 0.58 -0.37
N SER A 163 -8.31 -0.39 -0.99
CA SER A 163 -9.10 -1.41 -0.27
C SER A 163 -10.10 -0.84 0.76
N GLY A 164 -10.70 0.32 0.47
CA GLY A 164 -11.66 1.00 1.36
C GLY A 164 -11.03 1.87 2.46
N ARG A 165 -9.71 2.07 2.47
CA ARG A 165 -9.01 3.01 3.37
C ARG A 165 -8.49 4.22 2.57
N PRO A 166 -8.49 5.45 3.10
CA PRO A 166 -7.90 6.61 2.40
C PRO A 166 -6.43 6.35 2.01
N VAL A 167 -6.02 6.80 0.84
CA VAL A 167 -4.60 6.78 0.42
C VAL A 167 -3.88 7.95 1.08
N GLY A 168 -2.71 7.71 1.68
CA GLY A 168 -1.92 8.78 2.28
C GLY A 168 -1.22 9.68 1.25
N VAL A 169 -0.84 10.88 1.67
CA VAL A 169 0.04 11.77 0.89
C VAL A 169 1.35 12.00 1.63
N TYR A 170 2.43 12.07 0.86
CA TYR A 170 3.81 12.17 1.34
C TYR A 170 4.47 13.31 0.56
N ILE A 171 4.76 14.45 1.19
CA ILE A 171 5.06 15.69 0.44
C ILE A 171 6.47 16.18 0.75
N GLU A 172 7.34 16.30 -0.26
CA GLU A 172 8.67 16.87 -0.11
C GLU A 172 8.71 18.37 -0.41
N THR A 173 9.31 19.15 0.49
CA THR A 173 9.68 20.55 0.20
C THR A 173 11.07 20.62 -0.45
N LYS A 174 11.15 21.06 -1.72
CA LYS A 174 12.39 21.10 -2.51
C LYS A 174 13.08 22.46 -2.40
N GLY A 175 14.31 22.48 -1.90
CA GLY A 175 15.08 23.70 -1.63
C GLY A 175 14.30 24.79 -0.87
N PRO A 176 13.64 24.52 0.27
CA PRO A 176 12.90 25.53 1.01
C PRO A 176 13.76 26.74 1.42
N ALA A 177 15.05 26.60 1.74
CA ALA A 177 15.94 27.74 1.97
C ALA A 177 16.14 28.61 0.71
N PHE A 178 16.26 27.99 -0.48
CA PHE A 178 16.35 28.73 -1.74
C PHE A 178 15.06 29.52 -1.97
N HIS A 179 13.91 28.85 -1.85
CA HIS A 179 12.59 29.45 -1.98
C HIS A 179 12.34 30.58 -0.99
N ALA A 180 12.76 30.44 0.27
CA ALA A 180 12.70 31.51 1.26
C ALA A 180 13.60 32.70 0.89
N SER A 181 14.82 32.46 0.38
CA SER A 181 15.76 33.52 -0.01
C SER A 181 15.26 34.42 -1.13
N ILE A 182 14.40 33.90 -2.01
CA ILE A 182 13.75 34.65 -3.11
C ILE A 182 12.34 35.16 -2.75
N GLY A 183 11.92 35.07 -1.48
CA GLY A 183 10.63 35.57 -1.01
C GLY A 183 9.42 34.69 -1.35
N LEU A 184 9.64 33.42 -1.70
CA LEU A 184 8.61 32.43 -2.05
C LEU A 184 8.59 31.21 -1.11
N PRO A 185 8.62 31.37 0.24
CA PRO A 185 8.72 30.25 1.18
C PRO A 185 7.62 29.20 0.97
N LEU A 186 7.97 27.93 1.15
CA LEU A 186 7.11 26.79 0.81
C LEU A 186 6.19 26.42 1.97
N GLU A 187 6.74 26.35 3.18
CA GLU A 187 6.15 25.65 4.32
C GLU A 187 4.78 26.21 4.71
N ALA A 188 4.66 27.54 4.81
CA ALA A 188 3.40 28.20 5.16
C ALA A 188 2.31 27.93 4.10
N LYS A 189 2.67 28.01 2.81
CA LYS A 189 1.75 27.80 1.69
C LYS A 189 1.32 26.34 1.56
N LEU A 190 2.24 25.41 1.81
CA LEU A 190 1.99 23.98 1.82
C LEU A 190 0.97 23.63 2.91
N LEU A 191 1.16 24.16 4.13
CA LEU A 191 0.19 24.00 5.20
C LEU A 191 -1.17 24.62 4.87
N ASP A 192 -1.21 25.83 4.27
CA ASP A 192 -2.48 26.46 3.90
C ASP A 192 -3.20 25.73 2.76
N ALA A 193 -2.47 25.17 1.79
CA ALA A 193 -3.02 24.30 0.74
C ALA A 193 -3.58 22.98 1.31
N LEU A 194 -2.88 22.39 2.28
CA LEU A 194 -3.36 21.21 3.02
C LEU A 194 -4.64 21.52 3.81
N MET A 195 -4.71 22.67 4.49
CA MET A 195 -5.93 23.08 5.20
C MET A 195 -7.10 23.32 4.23
N ALA A 196 -6.87 24.00 3.10
CA ALA A 196 -7.88 24.23 2.07
C ALA A 196 -8.37 22.92 1.42
N ALA A 197 -7.52 21.90 1.32
CA ALA A 197 -7.88 20.57 0.84
C ALA A 197 -8.52 19.66 1.91
N GLY A 198 -8.68 20.12 3.15
CA GLY A 198 -9.33 19.38 4.23
C GLY A 198 -8.42 18.52 5.11
N TYR A 199 -7.09 18.54 4.93
CA TYR A 199 -6.15 17.79 5.77
C TYR A 199 -6.06 18.31 7.22
N GLY A 200 -6.75 19.40 7.55
CA GLY A 200 -6.95 19.82 8.94
C GLY A 200 -7.79 18.84 9.79
N ASP A 201 -8.61 17.98 9.17
CA ASP A 201 -9.35 16.96 9.90
C ASP A 201 -8.46 15.75 10.26
N THR A 202 -8.60 15.27 11.49
CA THR A 202 -8.04 14.00 11.97
C THR A 202 -8.65 12.76 11.32
N ALA A 203 -9.85 12.87 10.75
CA ALA A 203 -10.51 11.81 9.97
C ALA A 203 -10.08 11.80 8.48
N ALA A 204 -9.36 12.82 8.02
CA ALA A 204 -8.82 12.88 6.66
C ALA A 204 -7.61 11.94 6.48
N ALA A 205 -7.14 11.79 5.24
CA ALA A 205 -6.08 10.86 4.89
C ALA A 205 -4.77 11.05 5.70
N PRO A 206 -3.97 9.97 5.85
CA PRO A 206 -2.62 10.06 6.42
C PRO A 206 -1.75 11.06 5.67
N LEU A 207 -0.86 11.74 6.39
CA LEU A 207 -0.07 12.86 5.90
C LEU A 207 1.35 12.76 6.47
N ILE A 208 2.33 12.64 5.58
CA ILE A 208 3.76 12.70 5.92
C ILE A 208 4.37 13.89 5.17
N LEU A 209 5.24 14.64 5.84
CA LEU A 209 5.94 15.80 5.28
C LEU A 209 7.45 15.52 5.35
N GLN A 210 8.16 15.76 4.25
CA GLN A 210 9.60 15.52 4.15
C GLN A 210 10.41 16.68 3.57
N SER A 211 11.71 16.66 3.85
CA SER A 211 12.72 17.54 3.25
C SER A 211 14.11 17.01 3.57
N PHE A 212 15.09 17.32 2.72
CA PHE A 212 16.51 17.25 3.06
C PHE A 212 16.92 18.33 4.08
N GLU A 213 16.18 19.44 4.16
CA GLU A 213 16.45 20.55 5.09
C GLU A 213 15.68 20.36 6.41
N PRO A 214 16.32 19.94 7.53
CA PRO A 214 15.61 19.64 8.77
C PRO A 214 14.96 20.87 9.43
N GLN A 215 15.41 22.08 9.06
CA GLN A 215 14.77 23.33 9.46
C GLN A 215 13.39 23.50 8.83
N SER A 216 13.17 23.04 7.60
CA SER A 216 11.85 23.05 6.94
C SER A 216 10.85 22.18 7.70
N LEU A 217 11.26 20.97 8.11
CA LEU A 217 10.45 20.08 8.96
C LEU A 217 10.07 20.75 10.28
N GLN A 218 11.03 21.44 10.91
CA GLN A 218 10.80 22.16 12.16
C GLN A 218 9.89 23.38 11.96
N ASN A 219 9.96 24.06 10.81
CA ASN A 219 9.05 25.14 10.42
C ASN A 219 7.62 24.62 10.17
N MET A 220 7.48 23.50 9.47
CA MET A 220 6.18 22.84 9.22
C MET A 220 5.55 22.33 10.51
N SER A 221 6.32 21.74 11.42
CA SER A 221 5.84 21.30 12.74
C SER A 221 5.27 22.47 13.55
N ARG A 222 6.05 23.54 13.75
CA ARG A 222 5.56 24.78 14.40
C ARG A 222 4.38 25.42 13.65
N GLY A 223 4.36 25.33 12.33
CA GLY A 223 3.28 25.83 11.49
C GLY A 223 1.97 25.06 11.67
N LEU A 224 2.02 23.77 12.01
CA LEU A 224 0.87 22.96 12.39
C LEU A 224 0.43 23.26 13.84
N GLU A 225 1.38 23.38 14.79
CA GLU A 225 1.09 23.82 16.17
C GLU A 225 0.34 25.17 16.17
N ALA A 226 0.84 26.15 15.41
CA ALA A 226 0.23 27.48 15.28
C ALA A 226 -1.16 27.47 14.60
N ARG A 227 -1.50 26.39 13.87
CA ARG A 227 -2.83 26.15 13.29
C ARG A 227 -3.73 25.29 14.20
N GLY A 228 -3.27 24.95 15.41
CA GLY A 228 -4.02 24.12 16.37
C GLY A 228 -3.98 22.63 16.08
N LEU A 229 -3.02 22.16 15.28
CA LEU A 229 -2.92 20.79 14.75
C LEU A 229 -1.58 20.10 15.08
N PRO A 230 -1.10 20.14 16.33
CA PRO A 230 0.16 19.49 16.72
C PRO A 230 0.12 17.99 16.39
N GLY A 231 1.19 17.48 15.76
CA GLY A 231 1.27 16.06 15.38
C GLY A 231 0.30 15.61 14.28
N ARG A 232 -0.33 16.52 13.52
CA ARG A 232 -1.23 16.13 12.40
C ARG A 232 -0.48 15.50 11.20
N ALA A 233 0.83 15.69 11.10
CA ALA A 233 1.65 15.12 10.06
C ALA A 233 2.92 14.49 10.67
N ASP A 234 3.27 13.30 10.19
CA ASP A 234 4.57 12.71 10.49
C ASP A 234 5.67 13.51 9.76
N MET A 235 6.77 13.79 10.44
CA MET A 235 7.91 14.55 9.88
C MET A 235 9.05 13.61 9.54
N VAL A 236 9.50 13.58 8.28
CA VAL A 236 10.58 12.69 7.82
C VAL A 236 11.76 13.46 7.23
N TRP A 237 12.96 13.22 7.77
CA TRP A 237 14.20 13.83 7.28
C TRP A 237 14.84 12.95 6.21
N LEU A 238 14.98 13.51 5.00
CA LEU A 238 15.68 12.85 3.89
C LEU A 238 17.19 12.99 4.04
N LEU A 239 17.92 11.90 3.80
CA LEU A 239 19.38 11.80 3.96
C LEU A 239 20.00 11.27 2.66
N ASP A 240 21.12 11.85 2.22
CA ASP A 240 21.82 11.46 0.99
C ASP A 240 23.28 11.00 1.24
N CYS A 241 24.00 10.66 0.16
CA CYS A 241 25.41 10.26 0.20
C CYS A 241 26.37 11.28 0.86
N SER A 242 25.97 12.56 0.92
CA SER A 242 26.74 13.68 1.49
C SER A 242 26.40 13.96 2.96
N THR A 243 25.28 13.41 3.44
CA THR A 243 24.71 13.64 4.76
C THR A 243 25.47 12.85 5.83
N ASP A 244 26.48 13.47 6.43
CA ASP A 244 27.23 12.93 7.59
C ASP A 244 26.47 13.22 8.89
N ILE A 245 25.39 12.48 9.13
CA ILE A 245 24.48 12.68 10.28
C ILE A 245 25.04 12.08 11.57
N SER A 246 25.13 12.88 12.63
CA SER A 246 25.56 12.42 13.96
C SER A 246 24.42 11.86 14.82
N ASP A 247 24.76 11.00 15.78
CA ASP A 247 23.84 10.55 16.86
C ASP A 247 23.13 11.72 17.55
N VAL A 248 23.82 12.85 17.75
CA VAL A 248 23.29 14.05 18.41
C VAL A 248 22.24 14.74 17.55
N GLU A 249 22.41 14.76 16.23
CA GLU A 249 21.43 15.31 15.30
C GLU A 249 20.21 14.40 15.17
N LEU A 250 20.39 13.07 15.21
CA LEU A 250 19.30 12.11 15.34
C LEU A 250 18.54 12.28 16.68
N ASP A 251 19.25 12.49 17.80
CA ASP A 251 18.64 12.74 19.13
C ASP A 251 17.88 14.08 19.20
N VAL A 252 18.35 15.10 18.48
CA VAL A 252 17.65 16.40 18.35
C VAL A 252 16.44 16.27 17.43
N PHE A 253 16.59 15.58 16.29
CA PHE A 253 15.49 15.38 15.35
C PHE A 253 14.37 14.53 15.97
N ALA A 254 14.68 13.45 16.69
CA ALA A 254 13.70 12.55 17.33
C ALA A 254 12.78 13.21 18.38
N GLN A 255 13.00 14.50 18.72
CA GLN A 255 12.10 15.28 19.59
C GLN A 255 10.85 15.80 18.85
N TYR A 256 10.85 15.81 17.51
CA TYR A 256 9.72 16.25 16.67
C TYR A 256 9.58 15.47 15.34
N GLY A 257 10.65 14.80 14.93
CA GLY A 257 10.74 13.87 13.81
C GLY A 257 10.04 12.55 14.10
N HIS A 258 9.56 11.91 13.04
CA HIS A 258 8.83 10.63 13.09
C HIS A 258 9.55 9.54 12.29
N GLY A 259 10.41 9.91 11.32
CA GLY A 259 11.24 8.96 10.58
C GLY A 259 12.38 9.58 9.80
N ILE A 260 13.23 8.75 9.20
CA ILE A 260 14.26 9.14 8.23
C ILE A 260 14.01 8.46 6.87
N GLY A 261 14.28 9.18 5.79
CA GLY A 261 14.25 8.68 4.43
C GLY A 261 15.65 8.70 3.82
N PRO A 262 16.48 7.67 4.05
CA PRO A 262 17.84 7.65 3.51
C PRO A 262 17.88 7.21 2.03
N GLU A 263 18.88 7.66 1.29
CA GLU A 263 19.31 6.99 0.06
C GLU A 263 19.63 5.54 0.41
N LYS A 264 19.09 4.59 -0.37
CA LYS A 264 19.00 3.18 0.01
C LYS A 264 20.36 2.53 0.26
N SER A 265 21.45 3.03 -0.33
CA SER A 265 22.78 2.50 -0.06
C SER A 265 23.41 2.93 1.27
N MET A 266 22.85 3.95 1.94
CA MET A 266 23.16 4.23 3.36
C MET A 266 22.63 3.11 4.28
N VAL A 267 21.57 2.41 3.86
CA VAL A 267 21.00 1.26 4.57
C VAL A 267 21.67 -0.06 4.16
N ALA A 268 21.94 -0.23 2.85
CA ALA A 268 22.59 -1.41 2.28
C ALA A 268 23.75 -1.01 1.34
N PRO A 269 25.02 -0.98 1.82
CA PRO A 269 26.14 -0.42 1.05
C PRO A 269 26.36 -1.11 -0.30
N LEU A 270 26.64 -0.31 -1.34
CA LEU A 270 26.68 -0.77 -2.72
C LEU A 270 27.80 -1.79 -2.97
N ALA A 271 27.45 -2.85 -3.70
CA ALA A 271 28.46 -3.66 -4.38
C ALA A 271 28.88 -2.93 -5.66
N PRO A 272 30.17 -2.71 -5.92
CA PRO A 272 30.61 -2.09 -7.17
C PRO A 272 30.17 -2.97 -8.34
N THR A 273 29.32 -2.41 -9.21
CA THR A 273 28.73 -3.17 -10.32
C THR A 273 29.81 -3.57 -11.33
N PRO A 274 29.79 -4.81 -11.88
CA PRO A 274 30.86 -5.28 -12.76
C PRO A 274 31.04 -4.53 -14.10
N GLU A 275 30.17 -3.58 -14.44
CA GLU A 275 30.18 -2.88 -15.73
C GLU A 275 31.29 -1.82 -15.86
N CYS A 276 31.82 -1.28 -14.76
CA CYS A 276 32.92 -0.28 -14.79
C CYS A 276 34.32 -0.89 -15.06
N ALA A 277 34.42 -2.16 -15.48
CA ALA A 277 35.68 -2.90 -15.57
C ALA A 277 35.90 -3.63 -16.91
N ARG A 278 35.81 -2.93 -18.05
CA ARG A 278 36.37 -3.40 -19.33
C ARG A 278 37.12 -2.29 -20.10
N PRO A 279 38.17 -2.64 -20.87
CA PRO A 279 39.03 -1.67 -21.53
C PRO A 279 38.49 -1.20 -22.89
N GLU A 280 38.91 0.02 -23.25
CA GLU A 280 39.07 0.57 -24.62
C GLU A 280 37.92 0.38 -25.63
N GLY A 281 37.15 1.46 -25.86
CA GLY A 281 36.66 1.79 -27.22
C GLY A 281 35.15 1.82 -27.46
N ALA A 282 34.31 1.56 -26.46
CA ALA A 282 32.84 1.68 -26.59
C ALA A 282 32.30 2.82 -25.74
N ALA A 283 31.42 3.66 -26.30
CA ALA A 283 30.81 4.77 -25.59
C ALA A 283 29.71 4.28 -24.64
N CYS A 284 30.05 4.17 -23.36
CA CYS A 284 29.04 4.16 -22.30
C CYS A 284 28.31 5.51 -22.32
N TYR A 285 26.98 5.50 -22.44
CA TYR A 285 26.20 6.68 -22.06
C TYR A 285 26.28 6.81 -20.54
N GLU A 286 26.97 7.84 -20.09
CA GLU A 286 27.27 8.10 -18.69
C GLU A 286 25.96 8.27 -17.90
N VAL A 287 25.65 7.31 -17.03
CA VAL A 287 24.95 7.64 -15.79
C VAL A 287 25.98 8.37 -14.96
N ALA A 288 25.71 9.62 -14.60
CA ALA A 288 26.64 10.43 -13.82
C ALA A 288 26.98 9.70 -12.50
N PRO A 289 28.26 9.54 -12.12
CA PRO A 289 28.64 8.80 -10.92
C PRO A 289 28.24 9.46 -9.57
N ASP A 290 27.57 10.60 -9.61
CA ASP A 290 27.11 11.38 -8.46
C ASP A 290 25.80 10.85 -7.84
N GLN A 291 24.95 10.16 -8.62
CA GLN A 291 23.66 9.62 -8.15
C GLN A 291 23.76 8.27 -7.41
N MET A 292 24.96 7.79 -7.09
CA MET A 292 25.18 6.51 -6.40
C MET A 292 26.31 6.66 -5.38
N CYS A 293 26.13 6.22 -4.13
CA CYS A 293 27.14 6.36 -3.06
C CYS A 293 28.34 5.38 -3.19
N SER A 294 28.83 5.18 -4.42
CA SER A 294 29.83 4.19 -4.85
C SER A 294 31.23 4.34 -4.21
N GLY A 295 31.49 5.45 -3.50
CA GLY A 295 32.79 5.77 -2.91
C GLY A 295 33.18 5.00 -1.64
N ARG A 296 32.31 4.17 -1.05
CA ARG A 296 32.60 3.45 0.21
C ARG A 296 32.14 1.97 0.13
N LEU A 297 32.97 1.06 0.68
CA LEU A 297 32.65 -0.35 1.05
C LEU A 297 32.64 -1.48 -0.01
N ALA A 298 33.53 -1.44 -1.02
CA ALA A 298 33.72 -2.55 -1.97
C ALA A 298 33.86 -3.98 -1.36
N PRO A 299 34.52 -4.23 -0.20
CA PRO A 299 34.63 -5.58 0.38
C PRO A 299 33.37 -6.03 1.14
N ALA A 300 32.68 -5.11 1.82
CA ALA A 300 31.57 -5.47 2.72
C ALA A 300 30.30 -5.82 1.94
N ALA A 301 30.04 -5.12 0.84
CA ALA A 301 28.84 -5.31 0.03
C ALA A 301 28.78 -6.67 -0.67
N ALA A 302 29.92 -7.24 -1.07
CA ALA A 302 29.97 -8.60 -1.62
C ALA A 302 29.59 -9.66 -0.57
N ALA A 303 29.99 -9.45 0.70
CA ALA A 303 29.58 -10.29 1.82
C ALA A 303 28.09 -10.07 2.16
N ALA A 304 27.60 -8.83 2.12
CA ALA A 304 26.19 -8.50 2.32
C ALA A 304 25.30 -9.14 1.23
N ALA A 305 25.71 -9.13 -0.05
CA ALA A 305 25.01 -9.82 -1.13
C ALA A 305 24.96 -11.35 -0.92
N ALA A 306 26.05 -11.97 -0.46
CA ALA A 306 26.06 -13.39 -0.12
C ALA A 306 25.14 -13.70 1.08
N ALA A 307 25.16 -12.86 2.13
CA ALA A 307 24.30 -13.00 3.30
C ALA A 307 22.81 -12.80 2.95
N ALA A 308 22.49 -11.79 2.15
CA ALA A 308 21.16 -11.50 1.63
C ALA A 308 20.56 -12.69 0.87
N ARG A 309 21.33 -13.26 -0.08
CA ARG A 309 20.96 -14.47 -0.84
C ARG A 309 20.76 -15.71 0.04
N SER A 310 21.21 -15.69 1.30
CA SER A 310 21.02 -16.75 2.30
C SER A 310 19.96 -16.45 3.38
N ARG A 311 19.36 -15.25 3.39
CA ARG A 311 18.47 -14.73 4.47
C ARG A 311 19.09 -14.79 5.89
N ALA A 312 20.42 -14.68 6.02
CA ALA A 312 21.13 -14.78 7.30
C ALA A 312 21.36 -13.40 7.95
N ASP A 313 20.59 -13.09 9.00
CA ASP A 313 20.74 -11.95 9.95
C ASP A 313 21.39 -10.68 9.35
N VAL A 314 20.82 -10.17 8.26
CA VAL A 314 21.35 -8.97 7.59
C VAL A 314 20.81 -7.73 8.27
N ARG A 315 21.67 -7.09 9.06
CA ARG A 315 21.35 -5.95 9.90
C ARG A 315 21.89 -4.65 9.29
N SER A 316 21.22 -3.54 9.57
CA SER A 316 21.65 -2.21 9.13
C SER A 316 21.73 -1.28 10.34
N GLU A 317 22.93 -0.78 10.62
CA GLU A 317 23.19 0.05 11.80
C GLU A 317 22.34 1.33 11.80
N LEU A 318 22.16 1.97 10.65
CA LEU A 318 21.30 3.15 10.50
C LEU A 318 19.82 2.84 10.85
N VAL A 319 19.33 1.65 10.49
CA VAL A 319 17.96 1.23 10.84
C VAL A 319 17.83 1.01 12.34
N GLU A 320 18.80 0.34 12.97
CA GLU A 320 18.81 0.12 14.41
C GLU A 320 18.95 1.43 15.21
N GLN A 321 19.82 2.34 14.78
CA GLN A 321 20.01 3.65 15.40
C GLN A 321 18.77 4.55 15.28
N ALA A 322 17.99 4.44 14.20
CA ALA A 322 16.71 5.13 14.04
C ALA A 322 15.60 4.47 14.87
N HIS A 323 15.47 3.14 14.81
CA HIS A 323 14.47 2.38 15.58
C HIS A 323 14.65 2.52 17.09
N ALA A 324 15.90 2.59 17.58
CA ALA A 324 16.22 2.86 18.99
C ALA A 324 15.70 4.24 19.47
N ARG A 325 15.48 5.17 18.55
CA ARG A 325 14.94 6.52 18.77
C ARG A 325 13.43 6.63 18.46
N GLY A 326 12.80 5.52 18.06
CA GLY A 326 11.40 5.49 17.63
C GLY A 326 11.13 6.02 16.22
N LEU A 327 12.16 6.36 15.45
CA LEU A 327 12.06 6.86 14.09
C LEU A 327 11.83 5.70 13.11
N VAL A 328 10.84 5.81 12.23
CA VAL A 328 10.65 4.86 11.11
C VAL A 328 11.68 5.10 10.00
N VAL A 329 11.98 4.08 9.18
CA VAL A 329 12.99 4.19 8.11
C VAL A 329 12.39 3.85 6.75
N HIS A 330 12.39 4.84 5.83
CA HIS A 330 11.74 4.79 4.51
C HIS A 330 12.76 5.06 3.38
N PRO A 331 13.63 4.10 2.98
CA PRO A 331 14.65 4.36 1.98
C PRO A 331 14.13 4.61 0.56
N TYR A 332 14.89 5.39 -0.20
CA TYR A 332 14.65 5.70 -1.62
C TYR A 332 15.89 5.40 -2.50
N THR A 333 15.78 5.05 -3.79
CA THR A 333 14.57 4.69 -4.56
C THR A 333 14.72 3.26 -5.10
N PHE A 334 13.68 2.45 -4.95
CA PHE A 334 13.59 1.11 -5.52
C PHE A 334 13.06 1.19 -6.95
N ARG A 335 13.83 0.61 -7.88
CA ARG A 335 13.61 0.73 -9.33
C ARG A 335 13.84 -0.63 -9.98
N ASN A 336 13.01 -0.98 -10.96
CA ASN A 336 13.04 -2.31 -11.57
C ASN A 336 14.24 -2.51 -12.51
N GLU A 337 14.90 -1.44 -12.94
CA GLU A 337 16.03 -1.50 -13.85
C GLU A 337 17.35 -1.75 -13.10
N GLY A 338 18.01 -2.89 -13.37
CA GLY A 338 19.16 -3.39 -12.61
C GLY A 338 20.31 -2.40 -12.37
N ARG A 339 20.51 -1.42 -13.27
CA ARG A 339 21.50 -0.33 -13.11
C ARG A 339 21.28 0.58 -11.89
N PHE A 340 20.08 0.54 -11.30
CA PHE A 340 19.72 1.31 -10.11
C PHE A 340 19.67 0.44 -8.84
N MET A 341 19.98 -0.87 -8.91
CA MET A 341 19.88 -1.76 -7.74
C MET A 341 21.09 -1.60 -6.82
N ALA A 342 20.86 -1.72 -5.51
CA ALA A 342 21.88 -1.53 -4.49
C ALA A 342 22.98 -2.62 -4.52
N LEU A 343 22.62 -3.83 -4.96
CA LEU A 343 23.53 -4.95 -5.15
C LEU A 343 23.23 -5.59 -6.51
N ASP A 344 24.18 -6.37 -7.03
CA ASP A 344 23.93 -7.21 -8.21
C ASP A 344 22.98 -8.37 -7.81
N PHE A 345 21.68 -8.15 -7.98
CA PHE A 345 20.62 -9.13 -7.76
C PHE A 345 20.28 -9.95 -9.02
N ASP A 346 21.20 -10.06 -9.98
CA ASP A 346 20.91 -10.61 -11.32
C ASP A 346 19.73 -9.87 -12.01
N ALA A 347 19.59 -8.58 -11.68
CA ALA A 347 18.48 -7.67 -12.02
C ALA A 347 17.07 -8.07 -11.47
N ASP A 348 16.98 -8.81 -10.36
CA ASP A 348 15.71 -9.08 -9.66
C ASP A 348 15.34 -7.99 -8.62
N PRO A 349 14.30 -7.16 -8.87
CA PRO A 349 13.84 -6.18 -7.88
C PRO A 349 13.15 -6.81 -6.67
N LEU A 350 12.62 -8.03 -6.78
CA LEU A 350 11.95 -8.73 -5.68
C LEU A 350 12.97 -9.16 -4.62
N ALA A 351 14.21 -9.51 -5.05
CA ALA A 351 15.33 -9.76 -4.17
C ALA A 351 15.81 -8.49 -3.44
N GLU A 352 15.84 -7.33 -4.11
CA GLU A 352 16.15 -6.04 -3.48
C GLU A 352 15.12 -5.71 -2.37
N LEU A 353 13.83 -5.72 -2.71
CA LEU A 353 12.74 -5.46 -1.73
C LEU A 353 12.80 -6.45 -0.54
N SER A 354 13.09 -7.73 -0.82
CA SER A 354 13.23 -8.77 0.21
C SER A 354 14.39 -8.51 1.16
N LEU A 355 15.52 -7.99 0.68
CA LEU A 355 16.68 -7.66 1.53
C LEU A 355 16.36 -6.51 2.49
N PHE A 356 15.82 -5.41 1.96
CA PHE A 356 15.56 -4.23 2.80
C PHE A 356 14.48 -4.49 3.85
N ARG A 357 13.47 -5.33 3.55
CA ARG A 357 12.54 -5.82 4.57
C ARG A 357 13.22 -6.70 5.61
N ALA A 358 14.16 -7.56 5.22
CA ALA A 358 14.93 -8.35 6.19
C ALA A 358 15.76 -7.46 7.13
N MET A 359 16.32 -6.34 6.62
CA MET A 359 16.98 -5.29 7.41
C MET A 359 16.02 -4.47 8.30
N GLY A 360 14.71 -4.64 8.16
CA GLY A 360 13.69 -4.09 9.07
C GLY A 360 13.05 -2.75 8.66
N VAL A 361 13.25 -2.26 7.43
CA VAL A 361 12.71 -0.93 7.03
C VAL A 361 11.18 -0.89 7.03
N ASP A 362 10.61 0.26 7.40
CA ASP A 362 9.17 0.46 7.63
C ASP A 362 8.38 0.81 6.36
N GLY A 363 9.08 1.18 5.28
CA GLY A 363 8.48 1.64 4.03
C GLY A 363 9.52 1.74 2.92
N MET A 364 9.08 1.80 1.66
CA MET A 364 9.96 1.78 0.49
C MET A 364 9.41 2.72 -0.59
N PHE A 365 10.23 3.68 -1.04
CA PHE A 365 9.91 4.56 -2.17
C PHE A 365 10.16 3.82 -3.49
N VAL A 366 9.09 3.49 -4.22
CA VAL A 366 9.11 2.64 -5.42
C VAL A 366 8.60 3.37 -6.67
N ASP A 367 9.37 3.31 -7.76
CA ASP A 367 8.95 3.84 -9.07
C ASP A 367 7.83 2.98 -9.72
N CYS A 368 7.76 1.70 -9.34
CA CYS A 368 6.77 0.72 -9.79
C CYS A 368 5.98 0.12 -8.59
N PRO A 369 4.93 0.79 -8.09
CA PRO A 369 4.13 0.29 -6.96
C PRO A 369 3.55 -1.13 -7.15
N ALA A 370 3.26 -1.53 -8.41
CA ALA A 370 2.74 -2.87 -8.72
C ALA A 370 3.72 -3.98 -8.31
N THR A 371 5.02 -3.80 -8.59
CA THR A 371 6.06 -4.79 -8.28
C THR A 371 6.18 -5.00 -6.76
N ALA A 372 6.06 -3.93 -5.97
CA ALA A 372 6.02 -4.04 -4.51
C ALA A 372 4.72 -4.67 -3.99
N ALA A 373 3.58 -4.40 -4.63
CA ALA A 373 2.29 -4.99 -4.26
C ALA A 373 2.23 -6.49 -4.57
N GLU A 374 2.75 -6.92 -5.73
CA GLU A 374 2.90 -8.31 -6.14
C GLU A 374 3.89 -9.06 -5.23
N TRP A 375 5.04 -8.45 -4.92
CA TRP A 375 6.00 -8.98 -3.95
C TRP A 375 5.37 -9.20 -2.57
N LEU A 376 4.69 -8.18 -2.00
CA LEU A 376 4.00 -8.32 -0.71
C LEU A 376 2.86 -9.34 -0.76
N ALA A 377 2.18 -9.50 -1.89
CA ALA A 377 1.18 -10.55 -2.06
C ALA A 377 1.82 -11.96 -2.07
N ALA A 378 2.94 -12.13 -2.78
CA ALA A 378 3.67 -13.40 -2.84
C ALA A 378 4.25 -13.82 -1.48
N GLU A 379 4.91 -12.90 -0.76
CA GLU A 379 5.45 -13.12 0.58
C GLU A 379 4.36 -13.44 1.62
N ARG A 380 3.16 -12.86 1.49
CA ARG A 380 1.98 -13.22 2.31
C ARG A 380 1.33 -14.54 1.89
N ALA A 381 1.46 -14.94 0.62
CA ALA A 381 0.86 -16.15 0.07
C ALA A 381 1.72 -17.40 0.33
N THR A 382 3.03 -17.26 0.50
CA THR A 382 3.93 -18.37 0.91
C THR A 382 3.66 -18.79 2.35
N PRO A 383 3.14 -20.01 2.62
CA PRO A 383 3.21 -20.58 3.94
C PRO A 383 4.67 -20.98 4.17
N ALA A 384 5.33 -20.41 5.20
CA ALA A 384 6.64 -20.89 5.67
C ALA A 384 6.61 -22.43 5.76
N SER A 385 7.69 -23.11 5.38
CA SER A 385 7.66 -24.55 5.08
C SER A 385 7.58 -25.42 6.36
N TRP A 386 6.38 -25.48 6.95
CA TRP A 386 6.04 -26.05 8.27
C TRP A 386 6.54 -27.48 8.54
N PHE A 387 6.83 -28.28 7.50
CA PHE A 387 7.41 -29.63 7.62
C PHE A 387 8.93 -29.70 7.51
N GLY A 388 9.60 -28.67 6.99
CA GLY A 388 11.06 -28.64 6.80
C GLY A 388 11.81 -28.18 8.06
N ALA A 389 11.58 -26.93 8.46
CA ALA A 389 12.38 -26.29 9.53
C ALA A 389 12.21 -26.93 10.93
N ALA A 390 11.03 -27.48 11.22
CA ALA A 390 10.76 -28.13 12.51
C ALA A 390 11.66 -29.37 12.78
N MET A 391 12.17 -30.00 11.72
CA MET A 391 13.00 -31.21 11.77
C MET A 391 14.51 -30.91 11.90
N SER A 392 14.97 -29.69 11.59
CA SER A 392 16.40 -29.34 11.60
C SER A 392 16.84 -28.55 12.83
N GLY A 393 15.96 -27.74 13.43
CA GLY A 393 16.31 -26.88 14.57
C GLY A 393 16.05 -27.46 15.96
N SER A 394 15.40 -28.62 16.09
CA SER A 394 14.95 -29.14 17.40
C SER A 394 16.03 -29.98 18.10
N GLY A 395 16.51 -29.50 19.25
CA GLY A 395 17.49 -30.22 20.07
C GLY A 395 16.96 -31.59 20.54
N PRO A 396 17.83 -32.56 20.91
CA PRO A 396 17.45 -33.97 21.04
C PRO A 396 16.31 -34.26 22.04
N ARG A 397 16.09 -33.40 23.03
CA ARG A 397 14.94 -33.49 23.96
C ARG A 397 13.61 -33.09 23.31
N GLN A 398 13.60 -32.11 22.40
CA GLN A 398 12.40 -31.71 21.65
C GLN A 398 12.07 -32.74 20.57
N ALA A 399 13.07 -33.23 19.83
CA ALA A 399 12.88 -34.32 18.88
C ALA A 399 12.29 -35.58 19.55
N ALA A 400 12.79 -35.95 20.73
CA ALA A 400 12.23 -37.04 21.53
C ALA A 400 10.78 -36.79 21.99
N ALA A 401 10.45 -35.55 22.39
CA ALA A 401 9.08 -35.19 22.78
C ALA A 401 8.10 -35.25 21.59
N ILE A 402 8.49 -34.75 20.41
CA ILE A 402 7.71 -34.84 19.17
C ILE A 402 7.50 -36.30 18.79
N ALA A 403 8.56 -37.12 18.78
CA ALA A 403 8.46 -38.55 18.50
C ALA A 403 7.53 -39.28 19.48
N ALA A 404 7.60 -38.97 20.79
CA ALA A 404 6.72 -39.54 21.79
C ALA A 404 5.24 -39.16 21.57
N VAL A 405 4.95 -37.90 21.18
CA VAL A 405 3.59 -37.46 20.82
C VAL A 405 3.10 -38.16 19.55
N SER A 406 3.93 -38.28 18.50
CA SER A 406 3.57 -39.04 17.29
C SER A 406 3.27 -40.50 17.61
N VAL A 407 4.10 -41.17 18.41
CA VAL A 407 3.86 -42.56 18.85
C VAL A 407 2.58 -42.68 19.66
N LEU A 408 2.30 -41.75 20.58
CA LEU A 408 1.03 -41.73 21.34
C LEU A 408 -0.19 -41.56 20.43
N VAL A 409 -0.14 -40.66 19.45
CA VAL A 409 -1.23 -40.47 18.47
C VAL A 409 -1.42 -41.72 17.60
N THR A 410 -0.34 -42.36 17.15
CA THR A 410 -0.42 -43.62 16.40
C THR A 410 -0.99 -44.76 17.24
N LEU A 411 -0.57 -44.90 18.50
CA LEU A 411 -1.13 -45.89 19.43
C LEU A 411 -2.62 -45.63 19.73
N LEU A 412 -3.03 -44.36 19.84
CA LEU A 412 -4.44 -43.99 20.00
C LEU A 412 -5.27 -44.36 18.75
N ALA A 413 -4.73 -44.12 17.55
CA ALA A 413 -5.38 -44.53 16.30
C ALA A 413 -5.50 -46.07 16.16
N ILE A 414 -4.46 -46.82 16.55
CA ILE A 414 -4.45 -48.29 16.56
C ILE A 414 -5.45 -48.84 17.57
N THR A 415 -5.46 -48.32 18.81
CA THR A 415 -6.41 -48.77 19.84
C THR A 415 -7.86 -48.44 19.50
N LEU A 416 -8.14 -47.28 18.89
CA LEU A 416 -9.48 -46.92 18.41
C LEU A 416 -9.95 -47.83 17.25
N THR A 417 -9.08 -48.13 16.28
CA THR A 417 -9.42 -49.05 15.18
C THR A 417 -9.62 -50.49 15.66
N TRP A 418 -8.79 -50.99 16.57
CA TRP A 418 -9.00 -52.29 17.21
C TRP A 418 -10.27 -52.33 18.06
N GLY A 419 -10.60 -51.24 18.78
CA GLY A 419 -11.85 -51.10 19.51
C GLY A 419 -13.07 -51.26 18.60
N VAL A 420 -13.07 -50.62 17.42
CA VAL A 420 -14.12 -50.78 16.40
C VAL A 420 -14.19 -52.24 15.90
N VAL A 421 -13.06 -52.89 15.62
CA VAL A 421 -13.04 -54.31 15.20
C VAL A 421 -13.60 -55.24 16.27
N ILE A 422 -13.30 -55.00 17.55
CA ILE A 422 -13.84 -55.76 18.68
C ILE A 422 -15.35 -55.55 18.80
N ILE A 423 -15.84 -54.31 18.72
CA ILE A 423 -17.27 -53.98 18.78
C ILE A 423 -18.03 -54.65 17.61
N VAL A 424 -17.51 -54.58 16.38
CA VAL A 424 -18.11 -55.23 15.21
C VAL A 424 -18.12 -56.76 15.36
N ARG A 425 -17.05 -57.37 15.89
CA ARG A 425 -17.02 -58.81 16.19
C ARG A 425 -18.02 -59.19 17.29
N GLN A 426 -18.20 -58.36 18.33
CA GLN A 426 -19.23 -58.60 19.35
C GLN A 426 -20.65 -58.47 18.77
N GLN A 427 -20.93 -57.47 17.93
CA GLN A 427 -22.25 -57.32 17.31
C GLN A 427 -22.58 -58.47 16.35
N ARG A 428 -21.62 -58.96 15.55
CA ARG A 428 -21.81 -60.18 14.75
C ARG A 428 -22.11 -61.41 15.62
N ARG A 429 -21.39 -61.59 16.73
CA ARG A 429 -21.67 -62.67 17.72
C ARG A 429 -23.03 -62.51 18.42
N ARG A 430 -23.56 -61.29 18.57
CA ARG A 430 -24.92 -61.06 19.11
C ARG A 430 -26.01 -61.38 18.09
N ARG A 431 -25.88 -60.97 16.81
CA ARG A 431 -26.88 -61.31 15.77
C ARG A 431 -27.06 -62.81 15.59
N ALA A 432 -25.95 -63.56 15.56
CA ALA A 432 -25.97 -65.03 15.47
C ALA A 432 -26.62 -65.78 16.65
N LYS A 433 -27.16 -65.07 17.67
CA LYS A 433 -27.94 -65.65 18.77
C LYS A 433 -29.45 -65.43 18.68
N TYR A 434 -29.96 -64.70 17.68
CA TYR A 434 -31.39 -64.34 17.60
C TYR A 434 -32.10 -64.81 16.31
N GLU A 435 -31.41 -65.50 15.39
CA GLU A 435 -31.98 -66.00 14.13
C GLU A 435 -32.33 -67.51 14.22
N PHE A 436 -32.93 -67.95 15.34
CA PHE A 436 -33.31 -69.36 15.52
C PHE A 436 -34.52 -69.56 16.47
N PHE A 437 -35.74 -69.33 15.99
CA PHE A 437 -36.97 -70.13 16.28
C PHE A 437 -38.18 -69.56 15.49
N PRO A 438 -39.01 -70.40 14.81
CA PRO A 438 -40.11 -69.89 13.96
C PRO A 438 -41.54 -70.25 14.40
N SER A 439 -42.50 -69.49 13.83
CA SER A 439 -43.89 -69.87 13.45
C SER A 439 -45.06 -69.80 14.46
N MET A 440 -46.23 -69.45 13.89
CA MET A 440 -47.64 -69.71 14.30
C MET A 440 -48.15 -69.27 15.69
N PHE A 441 -49.12 -68.34 15.72
CA PHE A 441 -50.57 -68.67 15.63
C PHE A 441 -51.45 -67.42 15.38
N ASN A 442 -52.79 -67.55 15.45
CA ASN A 442 -53.81 -66.66 14.87
C ASN A 442 -54.91 -66.25 15.90
N THR A 443 -55.79 -65.30 15.54
CA THR A 443 -56.96 -64.76 16.29
C THR A 443 -56.61 -63.84 17.46
N GLY A 444 -57.46 -62.90 17.89
CA GLY A 444 -58.79 -62.48 17.40
C GLY A 444 -59.28 -61.18 18.11
N ASP A 445 -60.48 -60.70 17.78
CA ASP A 445 -61.05 -59.45 18.30
C ASP A 445 -61.30 -59.42 19.82
N LEU A 446 -61.32 -58.21 20.40
CA LEU A 446 -62.27 -57.83 21.46
C LEU A 446 -62.33 -56.29 21.68
N THR A 447 -63.54 -55.77 21.88
CA THR A 447 -63.86 -54.32 22.00
C THR A 447 -64.59 -53.99 23.32
N TRP A 448 -64.39 -52.79 23.88
CA TRP A 448 -65.34 -52.21 24.87
C TRP A 448 -65.29 -50.67 24.96
N TYR A 449 -66.39 -50.04 25.43
CA TYR A 449 -66.73 -48.60 25.33
C TYR A 449 -67.82 -48.23 26.39
N PRO A 450 -68.11 -46.95 26.73
CA PRO A 450 -67.30 -45.72 26.76
C PRO A 450 -67.16 -45.18 28.21
N PRO A 451 -67.89 -44.18 28.81
CA PRO A 451 -68.89 -43.19 28.35
C PRO A 451 -68.49 -41.69 28.44
N ASP A 452 -69.04 -40.90 27.51
CA ASP A 452 -69.51 -39.49 27.54
C ASP A 452 -69.02 -38.44 28.56
N TYR A 453 -68.59 -37.26 28.05
CA TYR A 453 -69.53 -36.11 27.94
C TYR A 453 -69.13 -34.98 26.94
N ARG A 454 -69.83 -34.94 25.80
CA ARG A 454 -70.31 -33.76 25.02
C ARG A 454 -69.42 -32.56 24.59
N ARG A 455 -69.53 -32.29 23.27
CA ARG A 455 -69.69 -30.99 22.56
C ARG A 455 -68.43 -30.10 22.32
N ALA A 456 -68.29 -29.39 21.19
CA ALA A 456 -69.06 -29.41 19.92
C ALA A 456 -68.44 -28.50 18.80
N VAL A 457 -68.79 -28.79 17.53
CA VAL A 457 -69.08 -27.82 16.43
C VAL A 457 -67.89 -26.98 15.88
N VAL A 458 -67.62 -26.88 14.56
CA VAL A 458 -68.24 -27.50 13.37
C VAL A 458 -67.33 -27.42 12.12
N GLU A 459 -67.67 -28.23 11.11
CA GLU A 459 -67.44 -28.23 9.62
C GLU A 459 -66.47 -27.19 8.94
N ASP A 460 -65.92 -27.43 7.74
CA ASP A 460 -66.16 -28.51 6.76
C ASP A 460 -64.93 -28.85 5.88
N GLY A 461 -65.08 -29.90 5.05
CA GLY A 461 -64.44 -30.27 3.76
C GLY A 461 -63.09 -29.68 3.28
N GLY A 462 -62.30 -30.40 2.49
CA GLY A 462 -62.56 -31.70 1.86
C GLY A 462 -61.63 -31.98 0.66
N SER A 463 -61.14 -33.21 0.57
CA SER A 463 -60.41 -33.83 -0.55
C SER A 463 -61.03 -33.61 -1.95
N GLY A 464 -60.30 -33.68 -3.08
CA GLY A 464 -58.88 -34.00 -3.30
C GLY A 464 -58.65 -35.03 -4.45
N GLY A 465 -57.41 -35.11 -4.97
CA GLY A 465 -56.97 -36.16 -5.90
C GLY A 465 -57.00 -35.82 -7.41
N GLY A 466 -56.14 -36.49 -8.20
CA GLY A 466 -56.06 -36.37 -9.67
C GLY A 466 -54.63 -36.55 -10.21
N GLN A 467 -54.38 -37.60 -11.01
CA GLN A 467 -53.04 -37.95 -11.54
C GLN A 467 -52.71 -37.32 -12.92
N ARG A 468 -51.46 -37.56 -13.35
CA ARG A 468 -50.97 -37.83 -14.73
C ARG A 468 -50.28 -36.70 -15.50
N GLU A 469 -49.66 -37.13 -16.59
CA GLU A 469 -48.42 -36.60 -17.18
C GLU A 469 -48.61 -36.09 -18.62
N ASP A 470 -47.60 -35.33 -19.07
CA ASP A 470 -47.01 -35.27 -20.42
C ASP A 470 -47.53 -34.34 -21.55
N TYR A 471 -46.53 -33.82 -22.28
CA TYR A 471 -46.44 -33.14 -23.60
C TYR A 471 -47.50 -32.15 -24.13
N GLY A 472 -47.02 -31.08 -24.81
CA GLY A 472 -47.78 -30.32 -25.82
C GLY A 472 -47.26 -28.89 -26.07
N GLU A 473 -46.89 -28.58 -27.33
CA GLU A 473 -46.33 -27.28 -27.78
C GLU A 473 -47.40 -26.26 -28.24
N ASP A 474 -46.95 -25.03 -28.56
CA ASP A 474 -47.63 -23.98 -29.38
C ASP A 474 -48.92 -23.31 -28.83
N THR A 475 -49.30 -22.06 -29.18
CA THR A 475 -48.79 -21.01 -30.11
C THR A 475 -49.08 -19.57 -29.52
N PRO A 476 -48.72 -18.42 -30.15
CA PRO A 476 -48.33 -17.20 -29.40
C PRO A 476 -49.17 -15.90 -29.56
N LEU A 477 -48.75 -14.87 -28.80
CA LEU A 477 -48.86 -13.40 -29.07
C LEU A 477 -50.28 -12.76 -28.93
N PRO A 478 -50.44 -11.41 -28.72
CA PRO A 478 -49.65 -10.32 -29.31
C PRO A 478 -49.18 -9.12 -28.44
N THR A 479 -48.32 -8.31 -29.08
CA THR A 479 -48.02 -6.87 -28.92
C THR A 479 -49.16 -5.97 -28.39
N SER A 480 -48.99 -4.74 -27.88
CA SER A 480 -47.93 -3.80 -27.44
C SER A 480 -48.64 -2.42 -27.27
N ILE A 481 -47.96 -1.25 -27.36
CA ILE A 481 -48.48 0.16 -27.31
C ILE A 481 -48.65 0.73 -25.88
N MET A 482 -48.45 2.03 -25.57
CA MET A 482 -47.45 3.05 -25.99
C MET A 482 -47.61 4.33 -25.11
N MET A 483 -46.54 4.76 -24.46
CA MET A 483 -46.07 6.16 -24.26
C MET A 483 -47.05 7.37 -24.30
N THR A 484 -47.22 8.08 -23.16
CA THR A 484 -47.24 9.57 -22.94
C THR A 484 -47.48 9.80 -21.42
N ALA A 485 -46.80 10.65 -20.62
CA ALA A 485 -46.32 12.05 -20.72
C ALA A 485 -47.35 13.10 -20.20
N ILE A 486 -46.86 14.26 -19.69
CA ILE A 486 -47.59 15.37 -18.97
C ILE A 486 -47.76 15.08 -17.45
N ASP A 487 -47.51 15.98 -16.47
CA ASP A 487 -47.21 17.44 -16.46
C ASP A 487 -46.13 17.90 -15.42
N THR A 488 -46.01 19.23 -15.26
CA THR A 488 -44.89 20.08 -14.78
C THR A 488 -44.97 20.50 -13.29
N PRO A 489 -43.84 20.77 -12.59
CA PRO A 489 -43.83 21.30 -11.22
C PRO A 489 -44.02 22.85 -11.12
N PRO A 490 -44.41 23.39 -9.95
CA PRO A 490 -44.63 24.83 -9.77
C PRO A 490 -43.34 25.66 -9.58
N ARG A 491 -43.45 26.96 -9.90
CA ARG A 491 -42.48 28.05 -9.67
C ARG A 491 -43.24 29.31 -9.22
N ILE A 492 -42.53 30.44 -9.03
CA ILE A 492 -43.04 31.77 -8.61
C ILE A 492 -43.27 31.82 -7.08
N ALA A 493 -42.92 32.88 -6.33
CA ALA A 493 -42.68 34.28 -6.72
C ALA A 493 -41.33 34.88 -6.30
N GLU A 494 -40.90 35.89 -7.07
CA GLU A 494 -39.96 36.93 -6.67
C GLU A 494 -40.68 38.00 -5.81
N GLN A 495 -39.93 38.85 -5.10
CA GLN A 495 -40.45 40.14 -4.64
C GLN A 495 -39.33 41.20 -4.67
N GLU A 496 -39.37 42.06 -5.69
CA GLU A 496 -38.52 43.26 -5.74
C GLU A 496 -38.93 44.29 -4.68
N ARG A 497 -37.96 45.11 -4.23
CA ARG A 497 -38.19 46.51 -3.87
C ARG A 497 -36.99 47.36 -4.31
N HIS A 498 -37.26 48.47 -5.00
CA HIS A 498 -36.31 49.58 -5.07
C HIS A 498 -36.07 50.13 -3.64
N GLY A 499 -34.91 50.68 -3.28
CA GLY A 499 -33.69 50.96 -4.05
C GLY A 499 -33.22 52.40 -3.78
N ASP A 500 -31.96 52.74 -4.10
CA ASP A 500 -31.59 54.16 -4.33
C ASP A 500 -30.29 54.34 -5.13
N ARG A 501 -30.03 55.58 -5.60
CA ARG A 501 -28.90 55.93 -6.49
C ARG A 501 -27.85 56.82 -5.81
N ALA A 502 -26.56 56.48 -5.92
CA ALA A 502 -25.47 57.48 -5.84
C ALA A 502 -24.15 56.99 -6.46
N SER A 503 -23.67 57.68 -7.51
CA SER A 503 -22.31 57.67 -8.07
C SER A 503 -22.24 58.69 -9.23
N PRO A 504 -21.06 59.17 -9.68
CA PRO A 504 -19.70 58.85 -9.25
C PRO A 504 -18.93 60.05 -8.67
N GLY A 505 -17.65 59.84 -8.31
CA GLY A 505 -16.71 60.91 -7.91
C GLY A 505 -15.27 60.56 -8.27
N SER A 506 -14.88 60.75 -9.53
CA SER A 506 -13.48 60.64 -9.99
C SER A 506 -12.74 61.97 -9.85
N GLY A 507 -11.43 61.94 -9.60
CA GLY A 507 -10.64 63.16 -9.61
C GLY A 507 -9.15 63.04 -9.27
N ARG A 508 -8.34 63.64 -10.15
CA ARG A 508 -6.92 64.01 -10.00
C ARG A 508 -5.88 62.88 -10.13
N LEU A 509 -4.80 63.08 -10.90
CA LEU A 509 -4.59 64.06 -11.99
C LEU A 509 -3.51 63.52 -12.94
#